data_AF-A0A1H6BM73-F1
#
_entry.id   AF-A0A1H6BM73-F1
#
_cell.length_a   1.000
_cell.length_b   1.000
_cell.length_c   1.000
_cell.angle_alpha   90.00
_cell.angle_beta   90.00
_cell.angle_gamma   90.00
#
_symmetry.space_group_name_H-M   'P 1'
#
loop_
_entity.id
_entity.type
_entity.pdbx_description
1 polymer ?
#
loop_
_entity_poly.entity_id
_entity_poly.type
_entity_poly.pdbx_seq_one_letter_code
_entity_poly.pdbx_strand_id
1 'polypeptide(L)'
;MTTPTGNNPEQQAIPEDLALEIRRLAHDLSNALEIIVQTSYLLSMADLKEPAADWLRMLDSGVQKSLELNLQLREYIKKHTVR
;
A
#
# COMPACT_ATOMS: atom_id res chain seq x y z
N MET A 1 6.31 -46.85 0.95
CA MET A 1 7.49 -46.07 0.49
C MET A 1 7.26 -45.82 -0.99
N THR A 2 7.06 -44.62 -1.54
CA THR A 2 7.38 -43.25 -1.16
C THR A 2 6.38 -42.31 -1.86
N THR A 3 5.75 -41.38 -1.15
CA THR A 3 5.13 -40.20 -1.75
C THR A 3 6.21 -39.13 -1.95
N PRO A 4 6.44 -38.60 -3.16
CA PRO A 4 7.14 -37.36 -3.32
C PRO A 4 6.10 -36.24 -3.21
N THR A 5 5.90 -35.69 -2.01
CA THR A 5 5.23 -34.40 -1.88
C THR A 5 6.22 -33.34 -2.37
N GLY A 6 6.30 -33.18 -3.69
CA GLY A 6 7.01 -32.08 -4.30
C GLY A 6 6.28 -30.79 -3.92
N ASN A 7 6.89 -30.00 -3.04
CA ASN A 7 6.52 -28.59 -2.88
C ASN A 7 6.80 -27.91 -4.22
N ASN A 8 5.78 -27.80 -5.07
CA ASN A 8 5.90 -27.12 -6.35
C ASN A 8 5.82 -25.62 -6.07
N PRO A 9 6.90 -24.83 -6.27
CA PRO A 9 6.90 -23.39 -5.97
C PRO A 9 5.85 -22.60 -6.78
N GLU A 10 5.36 -23.19 -7.87
CA GLU A 10 4.27 -22.63 -8.71
C GLU A 10 2.90 -22.63 -8.02
N GLN A 11 2.67 -23.45 -6.98
CA GLN A 11 1.38 -23.48 -6.27
C GLN A 11 1.19 -22.33 -5.27
N GLN A 12 2.23 -21.54 -4.99
CA GLN A 12 2.19 -20.42 -4.03
C GLN A 12 2.32 -19.04 -4.69
N ALA A 13 2.46 -19.00 -6.01
CA ALA A 13 2.63 -17.76 -6.74
C ALA A 13 1.29 -17.18 -7.19
N ILE A 14 1.17 -15.85 -7.12
CA ILE A 14 0.01 -15.09 -7.58
C ILE A 14 -0.05 -15.22 -9.10
N PRO A 15 -1.18 -15.66 -9.69
CA PRO A 15 -1.40 -15.64 -11.14
C PRO A 15 -1.22 -14.24 -11.73
N GLU A 16 -0.69 -14.14 -12.95
CA GLU A 16 -0.34 -12.84 -13.56
C GLU A 16 -1.57 -11.93 -13.75
N ASP A 17 -2.71 -12.49 -14.16
CA ASP A 17 -3.97 -11.74 -14.32
C ASP A 17 -4.45 -11.12 -12.99
N LEU A 18 -4.40 -11.90 -11.91
CA LEU A 18 -4.71 -11.40 -10.57
C LEU A 18 -3.67 -10.36 -10.12
N ALA A 19 -2.38 -10.60 -10.39
CA ALA A 19 -1.32 -9.66 -10.04
C ALA A 19 -1.49 -8.31 -10.77
N LEU A 20 -1.90 -8.32 -12.04
CA LEU A 20 -2.19 -7.11 -12.81
C LEU A 20 -3.31 -6.29 -12.16
N GLU A 21 -4.40 -6.93 -11.75
CA GLU A 21 -5.51 -6.22 -11.11
C GLU A 21 -5.12 -5.67 -9.74
N ILE A 22 -4.38 -6.42 -8.92
CA ILE A 22 -3.90 -5.90 -7.63
C ILE A 22 -2.90 -4.74 -7.84
N ARG A 23 -2.02 -4.81 -8.85
CA ARG A 23 -1.13 -3.69 -9.20
C ARG A 23 -1.92 -2.45 -9.61
N ARG A 24 -3.01 -2.61 -10.38
CA ARG A 24 -3.92 -1.51 -10.74
C ARG A 24 -4.54 -0.88 -9.50
N LEU A 25 -5.10 -1.69 -8.60
CA LEU A 25 -5.69 -1.20 -7.35
C LEU A 25 -4.66 -0.50 -6.43
N ALA A 26 -3.44 -1.03 -6.33
CA ALA A 26 -2.36 -0.41 -5.54
C ALA A 26 -1.87 0.92 -6.14
N HIS A 27 -1.90 1.04 -7.47
CA HIS A 27 -1.66 2.30 -8.17
C HIS A 27 -2.78 3.31 -7.87
N ASP A 28 -4.04 2.91 -8.01
CA ASP A 28 -5.18 3.80 -7.73
C ASP A 28 -5.20 4.25 -6.26
N LEU A 29 -4.84 3.36 -5.33
CA LEU A 29 -4.64 3.70 -3.93
C LEU A 29 -3.49 4.71 -3.74
N SER A 30 -2.41 4.61 -4.52
CA SER A 30 -1.32 5.60 -4.48
C SER A 30 -1.81 6.98 -4.89
N ASN A 31 -2.62 7.07 -5.95
CA ASN A 31 -3.21 8.34 -6.40
C ASN A 31 -4.13 8.95 -5.34
N ALA A 32 -4.96 8.14 -4.70
CA ALA A 32 -5.81 8.59 -3.59
C ALA A 32 -4.97 9.10 -2.41
N LEU A 33 -3.93 8.35 -2.01
CA LEU A 33 -3.03 8.75 -0.93
C LEU A 33 -2.27 10.04 -1.26
N GLU A 34 -1.84 10.23 -2.51
CA GLU A 34 -1.17 11.44 -2.96
C GLU A 34 -2.04 12.68 -2.73
N ILE A 35 -3.32 12.62 -3.10
CA ILE A 35 -4.27 13.72 -2.86
C ILE A 35 -4.36 14.04 -1.36
N ILE A 36 -4.42 13.01 -0.50
CA ILE A 36 -4.51 13.20 0.95
C ILE A 36 -3.21 13.79 1.51
N VAL A 37 -2.04 13.32 1.06
CA VAL A 37 -0.72 13.89 1.44
C VAL A 37 -0.65 15.37 1.07
N GLN A 38 -1.01 15.71 -0.16
CA GLN A 38 -0.99 17.10 -0.63
C GLN A 38 -1.96 17.97 0.18
N THR A 39 -3.15 17.44 0.47
CA THR A 39 -4.14 18.14 1.30
C THR A 39 -3.61 18.36 2.72
N SER A 40 -3.01 17.34 3.33
CA SER A 40 -2.43 17.43 4.67
C SER A 40 -1.29 18.46 4.72
N TYR A 41 -0.44 18.47 3.70
CA TYR A 41 0.61 19.48 3.54
C TYR A 41 0.05 20.90 3.42
N LEU A 42 -0.98 21.12 2.61
CA LEU A 42 -1.63 22.44 2.51
C LEU A 42 -2.27 22.88 3.84
N LEU A 43 -2.90 21.95 4.57
CA LEU A 43 -3.45 22.23 5.90
C LEU A 43 -2.36 22.56 6.92
N SER A 44 -1.16 21.99 6.80
CA SER A 44 -0.02 22.31 7.66
C SER A 44 0.49 23.76 7.50
N MET A 45 0.15 24.41 6.39
CA MET A 45 0.45 25.83 6.15
C MET A 45 -0.61 26.76 6.73
N ALA A 46 -1.77 26.25 7.12
CA ALA A 46 -2.82 27.06 7.74
C ALA A 46 -2.51 27.29 9.22
N ASP A 47 -2.93 28.44 9.76
CA ASP A 47 -2.87 28.70 11.20
C ASP A 47 -3.98 27.91 11.92
N LEU A 48 -3.65 26.67 12.30
CA LEU A 48 -4.54 25.77 13.02
C LEU A 48 -4.32 25.91 14.52
N LYS A 49 -5.36 26.33 15.23
CA LYS A 49 -5.39 26.32 16.70
C LYS A 49 -5.68 24.91 17.21
N GLU A 50 -5.23 24.62 18.42
CA GLU A 50 -5.64 23.38 19.07
C GLU A 50 -7.16 23.33 19.30
N PRO A 51 -7.82 22.17 19.12
CA PRO A 51 -7.23 20.83 18.89
C PRO A 51 -7.05 20.45 17.40
N ALA A 52 -7.27 21.38 16.46
CA ALA A 52 -7.19 21.05 15.04
C ALA A 52 -5.76 20.68 14.60
N ALA A 53 -4.74 21.27 15.23
CA ALA A 53 -3.35 20.92 14.96
C ALA A 53 -3.01 19.50 15.45
N ASP A 54 -3.54 19.07 16.60
CA ASP A 54 -3.50 17.66 17.05
C ASP A 54 -4.09 16.70 16.01
N TRP A 55 -5.26 17.00 15.46
CA TRP A 55 -5.90 16.15 14.44
C TRP A 55 -5.11 16.10 13.14
N LEU A 56 -4.49 17.21 12.74
CA LEU A 56 -3.61 17.23 11.58
C LEU A 56 -2.39 16.31 11.78
N ARG A 57 -1.76 16.33 12.96
CA ARG A 57 -0.66 15.40 13.28
C ARG A 57 -1.10 13.94 13.23
N MET A 58 -2.32 13.64 13.71
CA MET A 58 -2.90 12.30 13.61
C MET A 58 -3.15 11.89 12.15
N LEU A 59 -3.69 12.81 11.33
CA LEU A 59 -3.90 12.60 9.90
C LEU A 59 -2.57 12.31 9.19
N ASP A 60 -1.56 13.16 9.38
CA ASP A 60 -0.23 12.99 8.80
C ASP A 60 0.35 11.62 9.14
N SER A 61 0.29 11.22 10.42
CA SER A 61 0.78 9.91 10.86
C SER A 61 0.03 8.75 10.18
N GLY A 62 -1.29 8.84 10.05
CA GLY A 62 -2.11 7.80 9.41
C GLY A 62 -1.84 7.68 7.90
N VAL A 63 -1.63 8.82 7.23
CA VAL A 63 -1.31 8.88 5.80
C VAL A 63 0.07 8.29 5.53
N GLN A 64 1.09 8.65 6.33
CA GLN A 64 2.43 8.08 6.20
C GLN A 64 2.42 6.56 6.40
N LYS A 65 1.66 6.06 7.38
CA LYS A 65 1.53 4.62 7.60
C LYS A 65 0.87 3.93 6.41
N SER A 66 -0.15 4.55 5.83
CA SER A 66 -0.85 4.04 4.65
C SER A 66 0.05 3.98 3.42
N LEU A 67 0.90 4.99 3.20
CA LEU A 67 1.91 4.99 2.13
C LEU A 67 2.90 3.84 2.28
N GLU A 68 3.40 3.62 3.50
CA GLU A 68 4.33 2.54 3.83
C GLU A 68 3.69 1.17 3.53
N LEU A 69 2.46 0.93 4.00
CA LEU A 69 1.73 -0.31 3.75
C LEU A 69 1.45 -0.53 2.27
N ASN A 70 1.11 0.52 1.52
CA ASN A 70 0.88 0.41 0.08
C ASN A 70 2.18 0.08 -0.68
N LEU A 71 3.33 0.61 -0.24
CA LEU A 71 4.64 0.20 -0.78
C LEU A 71 4.94 -1.27 -0.48
N GLN A 72 4.72 -1.71 0.77
CA GLN A 72 4.89 -3.11 1.15
C GLN A 72 3.98 -4.04 0.34
N LEU A 73 2.74 -3.62 0.06
CA LEU A 73 1.81 -4.36 -0.79
C LEU A 73 2.36 -4.52 -2.22
N ARG A 74 2.83 -3.43 -2.84
CA ARG A 74 3.43 -3.48 -4.19
C ARG A 74 4.63 -4.42 -4.26
N GLU A 75 5.53 -4.35 -3.28
CA GLU A 75 6.69 -5.22 -3.22
C GLU A 75 6.31 -6.69 -2.94
N TYR A 76 5.29 -6.92 -2.11
CA TYR A 76 4.77 -8.26 -1.85
C TYR A 76 4.24 -8.89 -3.14
N ILE A 77 3.43 -8.18 -3.92
CA ILE A 77 2.89 -8.70 -5.19
C ILE A 77 4.05 -9.00 -6.14
N LYS A 78 4.96 -8.04 -6.33
CA LYS A 78 6.14 -8.18 -7.20
C LYS A 78 7.01 -9.39 -6.86
N LYS A 79 7.18 -9.69 -5.57
CA LYS A 79 7.96 -10.84 -5.09
C LYS A 79 7.27 -12.18 -5.32
N HIS A 80 5.94 -12.21 -5.36
CA HIS A 80 5.14 -13.44 -5.39
C HIS A 80 4.38 -13.66 -6.71
N THR A 81 4.55 -12.83 -7.74
CA THR A 81 3.98 -13.11 -9.07
C THR A 81 4.93 -14.00 -9.89
N VAL A 82 4.37 -14.98 -10.62
CA VAL A 82 5.12 -15.78 -11.60
C VAL A 82 5.53 -14.89 -12.78
N ARG A 83 6.81 -14.89 -13.16
CA ARG A 83 7.30 -14.17 -14.34
C ARG A 83 6.97 -14.87 -15.64
#